data_AF-A0A7S0DRQ9-F1
#
_entry.id   AF-A0A7S0DRQ9-F1
#
_cell.length_a   1.000
_cell.length_b   1.000
_cell.length_c   1.000
_cell.angle_alpha   90.00
_cell.angle_beta   90.00
_cell.angle_gamma   90.00
#
_symmetry.space_group_name_H-M   'P 1'
#
loop_
_entity.id
_entity.type
_entity.pdbx_description
1 polymer ?
#
loop_
_entity_poly.entity_id
_entity_poly.type
_entity_poly.pdbx_seq_one_letter_code
_entity_poly.pdbx_strand_id
1 'polypeptide(L)'
;ALFAAIEFKDDIAEICESSEKQLKVERQLAAEEQKWDSLHFEFAPWKSHGDVIFKGDRMNEIQTELEESQGAASGLLANKHIKPFKDRAEKFAQKLTRVGETLDR
;
A
#
# COMPACT_ATOMS: atom_id res chain seq x y z
N ALA A 1 -18.83 0.47 -43.17
CA ALA A 1 -18.75 1.30 -41.95
C ALA A 1 -19.27 0.58 -40.71
N LEU A 2 -20.45 -0.07 -40.73
CA LEU A 2 -21.00 -0.77 -39.55
C LEU A 2 -20.22 -2.03 -39.11
N PHE A 3 -19.54 -2.72 -40.03
CA PHE A 3 -18.79 -3.95 -39.71
C PHE A 3 -17.44 -3.69 -39.02
N ALA A 4 -16.78 -2.56 -39.32
CA ALA A 4 -15.49 -2.20 -38.70
C ALA A 4 -15.61 -1.86 -37.21
N ALA A 5 -16.80 -1.47 -36.75
CA ALA A 5 -17.06 -1.20 -35.34
C ALA A 5 -17.20 -2.49 -34.50
N ILE A 6 -17.37 -3.65 -35.14
CA ILE A 6 -17.48 -4.96 -34.48
C ILE A 6 -16.10 -5.61 -34.35
N GLU A 7 -15.20 -5.39 -35.32
CA GLU A 7 -13.86 -6.00 -35.35
C GLU A 7 -13.00 -5.65 -34.12
N PHE A 8 -13.12 -4.43 -33.60
CA PHE A 8 -12.36 -3.97 -32.44
C PHE A 8 -13.20 -3.95 -31.15
N LYS A 9 -14.47 -4.36 -31.21
CA LYS A 9 -15.38 -4.27 -30.06
C LYS A 9 -14.89 -5.12 -28.89
N ASP A 10 -14.39 -6.31 -29.18
CA ASP A 10 -13.92 -7.26 -28.16
C ASP A 10 -12.58 -6.77 -27.58
N ASP A 11 -11.68 -6.25 -28.41
CA ASP A 11 -10.42 -5.64 -27.96
C ASP A 11 -10.66 -4.42 -27.05
N ILE A 12 -11.61 -3.56 -27.43
CA ILE A 12 -12.00 -2.39 -26.63
C ILE A 12 -12.60 -2.85 -25.29
N ALA A 13 -13.43 -3.91 -25.30
CA ALA A 13 -14.00 -4.46 -24.08
C ALA A 13 -12.92 -5.03 -23.14
N GLU A 14 -11.92 -5.73 -23.70
CA GLU A 14 -10.79 -6.25 -22.93
C GLU A 14 -9.95 -5.12 -22.31
N ILE A 15 -9.68 -4.06 -23.07
CA ILE A 15 -8.95 -2.88 -22.56
C ILE A 15 -9.73 -2.22 -21.42
N CYS A 16 -11.04 -2.04 -21.56
CA CYS A 16 -11.88 -1.50 -20.51
C CYS A 16 -11.84 -2.37 -19.24
N GLU A 17 -11.99 -3.69 -19.37
CA GLU A 17 -11.94 -4.61 -18.24
C GLU A 17 -10.55 -4.61 -17.55
N SER A 18 -9.48 -4.59 -18.34
CA SER A 18 -8.12 -4.49 -17.80
C SER A 18 -7.90 -3.15 -17.08
N SER A 19 -8.43 -2.06 -17.63
CA SER A 19 -8.33 -0.72 -17.03
C SER A 19 -9.06 -0.64 -15.69
N GLU A 20 -10.24 -1.26 -15.57
CA GLU A 20 -10.95 -1.36 -14.29
C GLU A 20 -10.15 -2.12 -13.23
N LYS A 21 -9.51 -3.23 -13.63
CA LYS A 21 -8.66 -4.02 -12.73
C LYS A 21 -7.41 -3.25 -12.31
N GLN A 22 -6.79 -2.50 -13.23
CA GLN A 22 -5.64 -1.64 -12.93
C GLN A 22 -6.02 -0.50 -11.98
N LEU A 23 -7.17 0.15 -12.19
CA LEU A 23 -7.67 1.21 -11.32
C LEU A 23 -7.92 0.69 -9.90
N LYS A 24 -8.40 -0.55 -9.75
CA LYS A 24 -8.57 -1.19 -8.45
C LYS A 24 -7.24 -1.34 -7.71
N VAL A 25 -6.19 -1.80 -8.41
CA VAL A 25 -4.83 -1.93 -7.86
C VAL A 25 -4.29 -0.58 -7.43
N GLU A 26 -4.45 0.44 -8.28
CA GLU A 26 -4.00 1.80 -7.99
C GLU A 26 -4.67 2.37 -6.73
N ARG A 27 -5.99 2.20 -6.60
CA ARG A 27 -6.75 2.66 -5.44
C ARG A 27 -6.33 1.95 -4.16
N GLN A 28 -6.08 0.64 -4.22
CA GLN A 28 -5.60 -0.12 -3.07
C GLN A 28 -4.21 0.36 -2.63
N LEU A 29 -3.28 0.55 -3.57
CA LEU A 29 -1.95 1.08 -3.26
C LEU A 29 -2.01 2.49 -2.66
N ALA A 30 -2.84 3.37 -3.24
CA ALA A 30 -3.01 4.74 -2.74
C ALA A 30 -3.64 4.77 -1.33
N ALA A 31 -4.56 3.85 -1.03
CA ALA A 31 -5.16 3.75 0.30
C ALA A 31 -4.12 3.34 1.36
N GLU A 32 -3.25 2.38 1.05
CA GLU A 32 -2.14 2.01 1.94
C GLU A 32 -1.17 3.20 2.12
N GLU A 33 -0.77 3.88 1.04
CA GLU A 33 0.10 5.05 1.18
C GLU A 33 -0.52 6.15 2.05
N GLN A 34 -1.80 6.46 1.84
CA GLN A 34 -2.52 7.45 2.64
C GLN A 34 -2.62 7.06 4.12
N LYS A 35 -2.82 5.77 4.40
CA LYS A 35 -2.83 5.23 5.77
C LYS A 35 -1.53 5.57 6.49
N TRP A 36 -0.40 5.29 5.85
CA TRP A 36 0.93 5.54 6.40
C TRP A 36 1.30 7.03 6.45
N ASP A 37 0.80 7.85 5.53
CA ASP A 37 0.96 9.31 5.60
C ASP A 37 0.21 9.93 6.79
N SER A 38 -0.89 9.31 7.22
CA SER A 38 -1.70 9.77 8.36
C SER A 38 -1.29 9.15 9.71
N LEU A 39 -0.37 8.19 9.70
CA LEU A 39 0.03 7.45 10.89
C LEU A 39 1.01 8.28 11.73
N HIS A 40 0.67 8.51 13.00
CA HIS A 40 1.52 9.17 13.97
C HIS A 40 1.96 8.24 15.09
N PHE A 41 3.22 8.33 15.46
CA PHE A 41 3.75 7.75 16.70
C PHE A 41 3.37 8.63 17.88
N GLU A 42 3.01 8.00 19.00
CA GLU A 42 2.75 8.70 20.26
C GLU A 42 3.88 8.41 21.24
N PHE A 43 4.37 9.47 21.87
CA PHE A 43 5.38 9.38 22.92
C PHE A 43 4.71 9.52 24.29
N ALA A 44 5.31 8.89 25.29
CA ALA A 44 4.87 8.89 26.67
C ALA A 44 6.03 9.29 27.60
N PRO A 45 5.73 9.85 28.77
CA PRO A 45 6.76 10.33 29.67
C PRO A 45 7.53 9.17 30.30
N TRP A 46 8.86 9.30 30.34
CA TRP A 46 9.72 8.39 31.07
C TRP A 46 10.24 9.03 32.35
N LYS A 47 9.71 8.59 33.49
CA LYS A 47 10.07 9.12 34.82
C LYS A 47 9.94 10.65 34.83
N SER A 48 11.05 11.36 35.04
CA SER A 48 11.16 12.82 35.07
C SER A 48 11.81 13.42 33.82
N HIS A 49 12.09 12.62 32.78
CA HIS A 49 12.78 13.06 31.58
C HIS A 49 11.86 13.59 30.46
N GLY A 50 10.55 13.68 30.71
CA GLY A 50 9.56 14.04 29.69
C GLY A 50 9.27 12.90 28.72
N ASP A 51 8.62 13.21 27.58
CA ASP A 51 8.13 12.24 26.60
C ASP A 51 9.26 11.67 25.73
N VAL A 52 9.93 10.62 26.23
CA VAL A 52 11.11 10.03 25.59
C VAL A 52 10.96 8.55 25.24
N ILE A 53 9.81 7.94 25.53
CA ILE A 53 9.51 6.55 25.16
C ILE A 53 8.30 6.49 24.26
N PHE A 54 8.21 5.46 23.41
CA PHE A 54 6.97 5.18 22.70
C PHE A 54 5.88 4.75 23.68
N LYS A 55 4.66 5.22 23.44
CA LYS A 55 3.48 4.75 24.17
C LYS A 55 3.20 3.30 23.74
N GLY A 56 3.40 2.35 24.66
CA GLY A 56 3.39 0.91 24.36
C GLY A 56 2.14 0.42 23.63
N ASP A 57 0.96 0.85 24.04
CA ASP A 57 -0.30 0.45 23.38
C ASP A 57 -0.33 0.91 21.92
N ARG A 58 0.04 2.16 21.67
CA ARG A 58 0.08 2.73 20.32
C ARG A 58 1.16 2.07 19.45
N MET A 59 2.28 1.71 20.06
CA MET A 59 3.37 1.02 19.37
C MET A 59 2.93 -0.37 18.90
N ASN A 60 2.25 -1.15 19.74
CA ASN A 60 1.73 -2.47 19.37
C ASN A 60 0.69 -2.41 18.24
N GLU A 61 -0.17 -1.40 18.26
CA GLU A 61 -1.12 -1.13 17.16
C GLU A 61 -0.37 -0.86 15.84
N ILE A 62 0.64 0.00 15.87
CA ILE A 62 1.44 0.35 14.68
C ILE A 62 2.22 -0.88 14.17
N GLN A 63 2.71 -1.75 15.05
CA GLN A 63 3.39 -2.98 14.65
C GLN A 63 2.43 -3.94 13.92
N THR A 64 1.23 -4.14 14.46
CA THR A 64 0.17 -4.95 13.80
C THR A 64 -0.18 -4.37 12.44
N GLU A 65 -0.35 -3.05 12.38
CA GLU A 65 -0.66 -2.32 11.16
C GLU A 65 0.45 -2.47 10.09
N LEU A 66 1.70 -2.47 10.53
CA LEU A 66 2.84 -2.70 9.66
C LEU A 66 2.81 -4.08 9.01
N GLU A 67 2.55 -5.12 9.80
CA GLU A 67 2.46 -6.50 9.30
C GLU A 67 1.30 -6.65 8.29
N GLU A 68 0.15 -6.05 8.58
CA GLU A 68 -1.01 -6.03 7.68
C GLU A 68 -0.69 -5.33 6.35
N SER A 69 -0.11 -4.12 6.39
CA SER A 69 0.27 -3.37 5.18
C SER A 69 1.39 -4.06 4.38
N GLN A 70 2.34 -4.73 5.03
CA GLN A 70 3.35 -5.54 4.34
C GLN A 70 2.72 -6.74 3.60
N GLY A 71 1.72 -7.38 4.21
CA GLY A 71 0.91 -8.42 3.56
C GLY A 71 0.12 -7.90 2.38
N ALA A 72 -0.54 -6.74 2.53
CA ALA A 72 -1.29 -6.08 1.47
C ALA A 72 -0.39 -5.69 0.28
N ALA A 73 0.78 -5.09 0.56
CA ALA A 73 1.76 -4.73 -0.46
C ALA A 73 2.28 -5.96 -1.23
N SER A 74 2.51 -7.07 -0.53
CA SER A 74 2.89 -8.35 -1.17
C SER A 74 1.79 -8.89 -2.09
N GLY A 75 0.52 -8.81 -1.65
CA GLY A 75 -0.64 -9.18 -2.46
C GLY A 75 -0.80 -8.30 -3.71
N LEU A 76 -0.55 -7.00 -3.59
CA LEU A 76 -0.54 -6.08 -4.72
C LEU A 76 0.54 -6.47 -5.74
N LEU A 77 1.78 -6.71 -5.29
CA LEU A 77 2.91 -7.08 -6.15
C LEU A 77 2.69 -8.41 -6.90
N ALA A 78 1.93 -9.34 -6.33
CA ALA A 78 1.54 -10.58 -6.98
C ALA A 78 0.44 -10.41 -8.05
N ASN A 79 -0.24 -9.26 -8.10
CA ASN A 79 -1.32 -9.03 -9.04
C ASN A 79 -0.80 -8.81 -10.46
N LYS A 80 -1.31 -9.57 -11.44
CA LYS A 80 -0.91 -9.46 -12.86
C LYS A 80 -1.14 -8.07 -13.49
N HIS A 81 -2.05 -7.28 -12.94
CA HIS A 81 -2.36 -5.92 -13.39
C HIS A 81 -1.48 -4.84 -12.73
N ILE A 82 -0.51 -5.19 -11.88
CA ILE A 82 0.37 -4.22 -11.21
C ILE A 82 1.40 -3.57 -12.14
N LYS A 83 1.61 -4.07 -13.36
CA LYS A 83 2.71 -3.62 -14.25
C LYS A 83 2.91 -2.08 -14.30
N PRO A 84 1.86 -1.24 -14.44
CA PRO A 84 2.04 0.21 -14.48
C PRO A 84 2.49 0.84 -13.14
N PHE A 85 2.21 0.17 -12.02
CA PHE A 85 2.43 0.67 -10.67
C PHE A 85 3.51 -0.11 -9.91
N LYS A 86 4.14 -1.08 -10.56
CA LYS A 86 5.07 -2.03 -9.92
C LYS A 86 6.20 -1.31 -9.19
N ASP A 87 6.87 -0.37 -9.84
CA ASP A 87 7.97 0.39 -9.24
C ASP A 87 7.54 1.20 -8.01
N ARG A 88 6.31 1.75 -8.02
CA ARG A 88 5.75 2.49 -6.88
C ARG A 88 5.45 1.54 -5.73
N ALA A 89 4.79 0.41 -6.02
CA ALA A 89 4.48 -0.61 -5.03
C ALA A 89 5.74 -1.24 -4.41
N GLU A 90 6.78 -1.51 -5.21
CA GLU A 90 8.07 -2.03 -4.71
C GLU A 90 8.76 -1.03 -3.79
N LYS A 91 8.81 0.26 -4.16
CA LYS A 91 9.36 1.32 -3.30
C LYS A 91 8.57 1.45 -2.00
N PHE A 92 7.24 1.35 -2.07
CA PHE A 92 6.39 1.41 -0.88
C PHE A 92 6.64 0.20 0.04
N ALA A 93 6.68 -1.01 -0.51
CA ALA A 93 7.00 -2.23 0.24
C ALA A 93 8.37 -2.14 0.92
N GLN A 94 9.40 -1.65 0.20
CA GLN A 94 10.73 -1.44 0.78
C GLN A 94 10.73 -0.42 1.93
N LYS A 95 9.93 0.65 1.84
CA LYS A 95 9.78 1.61 2.94
C LYS A 95 9.18 0.92 4.17
N LEU A 96 8.12 0.13 4.01
CA LEU A 96 7.50 -0.60 5.11
C LEU A 96 8.47 -1.58 5.77
N THR A 97 9.23 -2.36 4.98
CA THR A 97 10.27 -3.25 5.53
C THR A 97 11.30 -2.47 6.35
N ARG A 98 11.79 -1.35 5.82
CA ARG A 98 12.76 -0.51 6.53
C ARG A 98 12.21 0.08 7.83
N VAL A 99 10.93 0.45 7.85
CA VAL A 99 10.25 0.90 9.09
C VAL A 99 10.27 -0.22 10.12
N GLY A 100 9.87 -1.43 9.74
CA GLY A 100 9.90 -2.59 10.66
C GLY A 100 11.28 -2.89 11.22
N GLU A 101 12.30 -2.96 10.36
CA GLU A 101 13.69 -3.15 10.80
C GLU A 101 14.19 -2.06 11.75
N THR A 102 13.64 -0.85 11.65
CA THR A 102 14.01 0.27 12.53
C THR A 102 13.27 0.21 13.86
N LEU A 103 12.03 -0.28 13.87
CA LEU A 103 11.22 -0.42 15.08
C LEU A 103 11.66 -1.62 15.95
N ASP A 104 12.21 -2.67 15.33
CA ASP A 104 12.70 -3.86 16.03
C ASP A 104 14.10 -3.67 16.66
N ARG A 105 14.80 -2.56 16.37
CA ARG A 105 16.14 -2.24 16.88
C ARG A 105 16.11 -1.39 18.15
#